data_AF-A0A7H4P9N3-F1
#
_entry.id   AF-A0A7H4P9N3-F1
#
_cell.length_a   1.000
_cell.length_b   1.000
_cell.length_c   1.000
_cell.angle_alpha   90.00
_cell.angle_beta   90.00
_cell.angle_gamma   90.00
#
_symmetry.space_group_name_H-M   'P 1'
#
loop_
_entity.id
_entity.type
_entity.pdbx_description
1 polymer ?
#
loop_
_entity_poly.entity_id
_entity_poly.type
_entity_poly.pdbx_seq_one_letter_code
_entity_poly.pdbx_strand_id
1 'polypeptide(L)'
;MSSFSPRRAALCLALLLAGIIPSAAVLAERTVITPPAFTGLLTNPGIGVASFHDGYGQKPSLQEYPNTGFEYDRFYWSDLEPEEGVYNFAPIDHAFSVAAQHQPAMNVGLRIMALDEPQSGSKIPAWLIKKGIQGQWVENGKTFVPDLSDPTFIAYAQKLLNALGARYDGNPELAFVDIGMVGSWGEWHNSNFPDVAPLMEKYTPQQLNRYVDMHFSSFPKTPKIMLISGGDSLAWASQKGAGWRADCWGDWHKLFPGVEPYAR
;
A
#
# COMPACT_ATOMS: atom_id res chain seq x y z
N MET A 1 31.66 57.75 -45.35
CA MET A 1 30.55 57.91 -44.39
C MET A 1 29.32 57.32 -45.07
N SER A 2 28.58 56.32 -44.61
CA SER A 2 28.54 55.50 -43.40
C SER A 2 27.79 54.20 -43.78
N SER A 3 28.20 53.08 -43.21
CA SER A 3 27.71 51.72 -43.48
C SER A 3 26.28 51.47 -42.96
N PHE A 4 25.46 50.78 -43.75
CA PHE A 4 24.34 49.96 -43.22
C PHE A 4 24.37 48.60 -43.90
N SER A 5 24.56 47.54 -43.11
CA SER A 5 24.64 46.14 -43.53
C SER A 5 23.30 45.44 -43.32
N PRO A 6 22.65 44.88 -44.36
CA PRO A 6 21.43 44.09 -44.21
C PRO A 6 21.81 42.62 -44.04
N ARG A 7 22.42 42.25 -42.89
CA ARG A 7 22.74 40.84 -42.58
C ARG A 7 22.06 40.30 -41.33
N ARG A 8 21.06 40.99 -40.77
CA ARG A 8 20.39 40.55 -39.52
C ARG A 8 18.92 40.13 -39.66
N ALA A 9 18.32 40.18 -40.84
CA ALA A 9 16.90 39.83 -41.01
C ALA A 9 16.66 38.38 -41.51
N ALA A 10 17.68 37.66 -41.96
CA ALA A 10 17.50 36.34 -42.58
C ALA A 10 17.67 35.14 -41.62
N LEU A 11 18.05 35.35 -40.36
CA LEU A 11 18.36 34.24 -39.43
C LEU A 11 17.23 33.89 -38.44
N CYS A 12 16.10 34.59 -38.48
CA CYS A 12 14.95 34.29 -37.61
C CYS A 12 13.83 33.48 -38.28
N LEU A 13 13.90 33.24 -39.59
CA LEU A 13 12.87 32.46 -40.31
C LEU A 13 13.27 30.99 -40.55
N ALA A 14 14.53 30.61 -40.29
CA ALA A 14 15.01 29.25 -40.51
C ALA A 14 14.95 28.34 -39.25
N LEU A 15 14.60 28.87 -38.08
CA LEU A 15 14.54 28.11 -36.81
C LEU A 15 13.11 27.73 -36.37
N LEU A 16 12.08 28.10 -37.13
CA LEU A 16 10.68 27.81 -36.81
C LEU A 16 10.09 26.59 -37.54
N LEU A 17 10.90 25.87 -38.35
CA LEU A 17 10.43 24.75 -39.17
C LEU A 17 10.98 23.36 -38.76
N ALA A 18 11.74 23.26 -37.66
CA ALA A 18 12.35 21.99 -37.22
C ALA A 18 11.66 21.34 -36.00
N GLY A 19 10.50 21.82 -35.57
CA GLY A 19 9.89 21.47 -34.28
C GLY A 19 8.65 20.60 -34.31
N ILE A 20 8.25 20.03 -35.45
CA ILE A 20 7.10 19.11 -35.50
C ILE A 20 7.65 17.70 -35.72
N ILE A 21 8.10 17.07 -34.64
CA ILE A 21 8.12 15.61 -34.58
C ILE A 21 6.64 15.23 -34.45
N PRO A 22 6.01 14.59 -35.45
CA PRO A 22 4.68 14.04 -35.22
C PRO A 22 4.84 13.01 -34.11
N SER A 23 4.21 13.26 -32.96
CA SER A 23 3.92 12.19 -32.00
C SER A 23 3.10 11.16 -32.77
N ALA A 24 3.76 10.11 -33.24
CA ALA A 24 3.06 8.93 -33.68
C ALA A 24 2.22 8.49 -32.47
N ALA A 25 0.90 8.58 -32.60
CA ALA A 25 0.02 7.92 -31.67
C ALA A 25 0.44 6.45 -31.68
N VAL A 26 1.08 5.99 -30.61
CA VAL A 26 1.25 4.56 -30.37
C VAL A 26 -0.18 4.06 -30.22
N LEU A 27 -0.75 3.56 -31.31
CA LEU A 27 -1.98 2.79 -31.26
C LEU A 27 -1.64 1.61 -30.35
N ALA A 28 -2.09 1.69 -29.10
CA ALA A 28 -2.02 0.56 -28.19
C ALA A 28 -2.70 -0.60 -28.91
N GLU A 29 -1.91 -1.60 -29.29
CA GLU A 29 -2.40 -2.76 -30.00
C GLU A 29 -3.44 -3.42 -29.10
N ARG A 30 -4.70 -3.41 -29.52
CA ARG A 30 -5.78 -3.99 -28.74
C ARG A 30 -5.65 -5.50 -28.80
N THR A 31 -4.99 -6.09 -27.82
CA THR A 31 -4.98 -7.55 -27.65
C THR A 31 -6.35 -8.00 -27.15
N VAL A 32 -7.06 -8.77 -27.96
CA VAL A 32 -8.30 -9.44 -27.54
C VAL A 32 -7.94 -10.84 -27.10
N ILE A 33 -8.03 -11.11 -25.80
CA ILE A 33 -7.84 -12.44 -25.21
C ILE A 33 -9.23 -13.00 -24.92
N THR A 34 -9.56 -14.13 -25.53
CA THR A 34 -10.79 -14.88 -25.24
C THR A 34 -10.40 -16.15 -24.49
N PRO A 35 -10.28 -16.10 -23.14
CA PRO A 35 -9.97 -17.30 -22.38
C PRO A 35 -11.10 -18.34 -22.59
N PRO A 36 -10.77 -19.64 -22.69
CA PRO A 36 -11.78 -20.68 -22.78
C PRO A 36 -12.63 -20.69 -21.50
N ALA A 37 -13.88 -21.16 -21.63
CA ALA A 37 -14.72 -21.39 -20.46
C ALA A 37 -14.02 -22.36 -19.50
N PHE A 38 -13.97 -21.98 -18.21
CA PHE A 38 -13.32 -22.76 -17.16
C PHE A 38 -14.33 -23.05 -16.05
N THR A 39 -14.37 -24.31 -15.61
CA THR A 39 -15.16 -24.74 -14.45
C THR A 39 -14.22 -25.07 -13.31
N GLY A 40 -14.21 -24.22 -12.28
CA GLY A 40 -13.37 -24.39 -11.10
C GLY A 40 -12.93 -23.04 -10.53
N LEU A 41 -11.97 -23.09 -9.59
CA LEU A 41 -11.33 -21.91 -9.04
C LEU A 41 -10.01 -21.65 -9.76
N LEU A 42 -9.80 -20.41 -10.20
CA LEU A 42 -8.56 -19.98 -10.84
C LEU A 42 -7.63 -19.40 -9.78
N THR A 43 -6.50 -20.07 -9.56
CA THR A 43 -5.39 -19.50 -8.77
C THR A 43 -4.59 -18.57 -9.67
N ASN A 44 -4.53 -17.29 -9.29
CA ASN A 44 -3.80 -16.28 -10.04
C ASN A 44 -2.61 -15.78 -9.20
N PRO A 45 -1.36 -15.93 -9.65
CA PRO A 45 -0.21 -15.42 -8.91
C PRO A 45 -0.38 -13.92 -8.57
N GLY A 46 -0.21 -13.57 -7.30
CA GLY A 46 -0.32 -12.19 -6.82
C GLY A 46 -1.75 -11.64 -6.71
N ILE A 47 -2.79 -12.41 -7.04
CA ILE A 47 -4.20 -11.96 -7.04
C ILE A 47 -5.14 -13.08 -6.53
N GLY A 48 -6.25 -12.73 -5.90
CA GLY A 48 -7.27 -13.69 -5.48
C GLY A 48 -7.17 -14.02 -4.00
N VAL A 49 -7.24 -15.31 -3.64
CA VAL A 49 -7.23 -15.75 -2.24
C VAL A 49 -5.81 -15.72 -1.69
N ALA A 50 -5.62 -15.05 -0.55
CA ALA A 50 -4.34 -14.96 0.14
C ALA A 50 -4.14 -16.16 1.07
N SER A 51 -2.91 -16.65 1.14
CA SER A 51 -2.42 -17.32 2.35
C SER A 51 -1.97 -16.24 3.31
N PHE A 52 -2.28 -16.38 4.59
CA PHE A 52 -2.04 -15.35 5.58
C PHE A 52 -1.00 -15.82 6.58
N HIS A 53 0.19 -15.24 6.54
CA HIS A 53 1.33 -15.68 7.36
C HIS A 53 1.59 -17.20 7.25
N ASP A 54 1.70 -17.75 6.03
CA ASP A 54 1.82 -19.20 5.75
C ASP A 54 0.72 -20.03 6.44
N GLY A 55 -0.50 -19.47 6.46
CA GLY A 55 -1.64 -20.07 7.16
C GLY A 55 -1.40 -20.32 8.64
N TYR A 56 -0.45 -19.63 9.28
CA TYR A 56 0.07 -19.95 10.61
C TYR A 56 0.50 -21.43 10.76
N GLY A 57 1.05 -22.00 9.68
CA GLY A 57 1.48 -23.41 9.59
C GLY A 57 0.36 -24.40 9.28
N GLN A 58 -0.89 -23.95 9.10
CA GLN A 58 -1.99 -24.81 8.69
C GLN A 58 -1.93 -25.09 7.19
N LYS A 59 -2.23 -26.35 6.80
CA LYS A 59 -2.20 -26.80 5.41
C LYS A 59 -3.52 -27.51 5.03
N PRO A 60 -4.62 -26.76 4.88
CA PRO A 60 -5.91 -27.33 4.50
C PRO A 60 -5.83 -27.99 3.13
N SER A 61 -6.64 -29.03 2.92
CA SER A 61 -6.82 -29.65 1.62
C SER A 61 -7.65 -28.77 0.68
N LEU A 62 -7.57 -29.03 -0.63
CA LEU A 62 -8.39 -28.36 -1.64
C LEU A 62 -9.91 -28.45 -1.42
N GLN A 63 -10.37 -29.46 -0.66
CA GLN A 63 -11.79 -29.59 -0.29
C GLN A 63 -12.18 -28.62 0.83
N GLU A 64 -11.23 -28.22 1.66
CA GLU A 64 -11.43 -27.36 2.82
C GLU A 64 -11.17 -25.89 2.47
N TYR A 65 -10.19 -25.62 1.61
CA TYR A 65 -9.78 -24.26 1.25
C TYR A 65 -9.24 -24.18 -0.17
N PRO A 66 -9.56 -23.13 -0.95
CA PRO A 66 -9.02 -22.98 -2.29
C PRO A 66 -7.52 -22.69 -2.27
N ASN A 67 -6.83 -23.05 -3.35
CA ASN A 67 -5.44 -22.66 -3.56
C ASN A 67 -5.28 -21.13 -3.46
N THR A 68 -4.25 -20.72 -2.75
CA THR A 68 -3.87 -19.31 -2.56
C THR A 68 -2.96 -18.85 -3.70
N GLY A 69 -3.07 -17.57 -4.07
CA GLY A 69 -2.28 -16.97 -5.17
C GLY A 69 -1.03 -16.22 -4.69
N PHE A 70 -0.95 -15.90 -3.41
CA PHE A 70 0.14 -15.16 -2.79
C PHE A 70 0.14 -15.36 -1.27
N GLU A 71 1.28 -15.12 -0.63
CA GLU A 71 1.39 -14.93 0.82
C GLU A 71 1.11 -13.47 1.16
N TYR A 72 0.32 -13.22 2.20
CA TYR A 72 0.06 -11.88 2.72
C TYR A 72 0.56 -11.77 4.15
N ASP A 73 1.59 -10.93 4.32
CA ASP A 73 2.28 -10.75 5.59
C ASP A 73 2.20 -9.31 6.08
N ARG A 74 2.00 -9.14 7.38
CA ARG A 74 1.91 -7.84 8.03
C ARG A 74 3.03 -7.68 9.05
N PHE A 75 3.64 -6.50 9.07
CA PHE A 75 4.83 -6.24 9.88
C PHE A 75 4.64 -4.99 10.74
N TYR A 76 5.00 -5.06 12.02
CA TYR A 76 4.98 -3.90 12.91
C TYR A 76 6.21 -3.03 12.71
N TRP A 77 6.03 -1.71 12.79
CA TRP A 77 7.13 -0.76 12.69
C TRP A 77 8.20 -1.00 13.77
N SER A 78 7.80 -1.32 15.00
CA SER A 78 8.74 -1.65 16.09
C SER A 78 9.75 -2.74 15.72
N ASP A 79 9.34 -3.70 14.90
CA ASP A 79 10.18 -4.83 14.49
C ASP A 79 11.05 -4.49 13.29
N LEU A 80 10.59 -3.58 12.43
CA LEU A 80 11.29 -3.15 11.22
C LEU A 80 12.32 -2.05 11.47
N GLU A 81 12.18 -1.27 12.55
CA GLU A 81 13.12 -0.20 12.92
C GLU A 81 13.33 -0.17 14.44
N PRO A 82 13.95 -1.21 15.03
CA PRO A 82 14.12 -1.33 16.48
C PRO A 82 14.95 -0.19 17.08
N GLU A 83 15.88 0.37 16.31
CA GLU A 83 16.67 1.56 16.66
C GLU A 83 16.57 2.59 15.53
N GLU A 84 16.69 3.88 15.88
CA GLU A 84 16.52 4.98 14.92
C GLU A 84 17.49 4.85 13.73
N GLY A 85 16.94 4.68 12.53
CA GLY A 85 17.73 4.52 11.30
C GLY A 85 18.40 3.15 11.13
N VAL A 86 18.18 2.20 12.04
CA VAL A 86 18.65 0.81 11.92
C VAL A 86 17.48 -0.06 11.50
N TYR A 87 17.38 -0.32 10.20
CA TYR A 87 16.28 -1.09 9.62
C TYR A 87 16.55 -2.60 9.69
N ASN A 88 15.60 -3.34 10.23
CA ASN A 88 15.59 -4.79 10.28
C ASN A 88 14.73 -5.34 9.14
N PHE A 89 15.40 -5.74 8.05
CA PHE A 89 14.74 -6.30 6.86
C PHE A 89 14.47 -7.80 6.96
N ALA A 90 15.08 -8.49 7.94
CA ALA A 90 15.06 -9.93 8.04
C ALA A 90 13.64 -10.55 8.10
N PRO A 91 12.64 -9.96 8.80
CA PRO A 91 11.28 -10.51 8.80
C PRO A 91 10.64 -10.56 7.41
N ILE A 92 10.86 -9.52 6.60
CA ILE A 92 10.32 -9.45 5.24
C ILE A 92 11.10 -10.37 4.30
N ASP A 93 12.42 -10.41 4.41
CA ASP A 93 13.26 -11.34 3.64
C ASP A 93 12.87 -12.81 3.92
N HIS A 94 12.54 -13.11 5.19
CA HIS A 94 12.05 -14.43 5.59
C HIS A 94 10.70 -14.75 4.94
N ALA A 95 9.75 -13.81 4.89
CA ALA A 95 8.48 -14.01 4.19
C ALA A 95 8.68 -14.37 2.72
N PHE A 96 9.58 -13.68 2.00
CA PHE A 96 9.94 -14.06 0.64
C PHE A 96 10.54 -15.46 0.56
N SER A 97 11.41 -15.83 1.50
CA SER A 97 11.97 -17.18 1.56
C SER A 97 10.91 -18.25 1.80
N VAL A 98 9.89 -17.99 2.61
CA VAL A 98 8.78 -18.92 2.86
C VAL A 98 7.93 -19.04 1.60
N ALA A 99 7.52 -17.91 1.01
CA ALA A 99 6.70 -17.89 -0.21
C ALA A 99 7.35 -18.63 -1.38
N ALA A 100 8.69 -18.54 -1.51
CA ALA A 100 9.47 -19.28 -2.51
C ALA A 100 9.49 -20.81 -2.30
N GLN A 101 9.17 -21.30 -1.10
CA GLN A 101 9.11 -22.73 -0.78
C GLN A 101 7.77 -23.38 -1.14
N HIS A 102 6.73 -22.60 -1.47
CA HIS A 102 5.45 -23.15 -1.94
C HIS A 102 5.63 -23.86 -3.30
N GLN A 103 4.72 -24.78 -3.62
CA GLN A 103 4.64 -25.42 -4.93
C GLN A 103 3.24 -25.24 -5.53
N PRO A 104 3.06 -24.33 -6.52
CA PRO A 104 4.07 -23.43 -7.08
C PRO A 104 4.52 -22.34 -6.09
N ALA A 105 5.70 -21.74 -6.34
CA ALA A 105 6.18 -20.61 -5.55
C ALA A 105 5.17 -19.45 -5.62
N MET A 106 5.04 -18.74 -4.50
CA MET A 106 4.12 -17.62 -4.37
C MET A 106 4.87 -16.30 -4.27
N ASN A 107 4.21 -15.22 -4.71
CA ASN A 107 4.65 -13.87 -4.40
C ASN A 107 4.19 -13.47 -2.99
N VAL A 108 4.78 -12.41 -2.45
CA VAL A 108 4.39 -11.81 -1.17
C VAL A 108 3.66 -10.50 -1.42
N GLY A 109 2.50 -10.32 -0.82
CA GLY A 109 1.90 -9.02 -0.53
C GLY A 109 2.25 -8.62 0.91
N LEU A 110 2.60 -7.36 1.15
CA LEU A 110 2.94 -6.93 2.51
C LEU A 110 2.23 -5.66 2.97
N ARG A 111 2.03 -5.55 4.29
CA ARG A 111 1.56 -4.34 4.96
C ARG A 111 2.46 -3.96 6.13
N ILE A 112 2.68 -2.65 6.28
CA ILE A 112 3.32 -2.07 7.46
C ILE A 112 2.26 -1.55 8.42
N MET A 113 2.40 -1.86 9.70
CA MET A 113 1.46 -1.51 10.76
C MET A 113 2.15 -0.67 11.84
N ALA A 114 1.49 0.40 12.28
CA ALA A 114 1.91 1.22 13.41
C ALA A 114 1.05 0.97 14.67
N LEU A 115 -0.02 0.20 14.54
CA LEU A 115 -1.00 -0.05 15.59
C LEU A 115 -1.60 -1.45 15.43
N ASP A 116 -1.99 -2.03 16.56
CA ASP A 116 -2.63 -3.34 16.71
C ASP A 116 -3.82 -3.14 17.68
N GLU A 117 -4.12 -4.09 18.56
CA GLU A 117 -5.19 -3.96 19.55
C GLU A 117 -4.86 -3.03 20.73
N PRO A 118 -5.87 -2.48 21.43
CA PRO A 118 -5.67 -1.63 22.60
C PRO A 118 -4.77 -2.26 23.66
N GLN A 119 -4.84 -3.58 23.86
CA GLN A 119 -4.07 -4.26 24.89
C GLN A 119 -2.80 -4.97 24.39
N SER A 120 -2.41 -4.78 23.13
CA SER A 120 -1.29 -5.51 22.51
C SER A 120 0.10 -4.91 22.74
N GLY A 121 0.16 -3.73 23.40
CA GLY A 121 1.38 -2.94 23.54
C GLY A 121 1.66 -2.09 22.30
N SER A 122 2.47 -1.04 22.46
CA SER A 122 2.84 -0.14 21.37
C SER A 122 3.60 -0.86 20.25
N LYS A 123 3.16 -0.65 19.00
CA LYS A 123 3.77 -1.21 17.78
C LYS A 123 4.63 -0.21 16.99
N ILE A 124 4.82 0.97 17.58
CA ILE A 124 5.77 1.99 17.14
C ILE A 124 7.06 1.80 17.94
N PRO A 125 8.25 1.99 17.35
CA PRO A 125 9.49 1.90 18.08
C PRO A 125 9.53 2.81 19.32
N ALA A 126 10.02 2.27 20.45
CA ALA A 126 10.06 2.98 21.72
C ALA A 126 10.91 4.28 21.65
N TRP A 127 11.95 4.30 20.81
CA TRP A 127 12.78 5.48 20.59
C TRP A 127 11.99 6.64 19.96
N LEU A 128 11.01 6.34 19.10
CA LEU A 128 10.19 7.36 18.46
C LEU A 128 9.18 7.95 19.45
N ILE A 129 8.56 7.11 20.29
CA ILE A 129 7.71 7.57 21.40
C ILE A 129 8.51 8.46 22.36
N LYS A 130 9.72 8.04 22.74
CA LYS A 130 10.63 8.83 23.60
C LYS A 130 11.06 10.15 22.96
N LYS A 131 11.06 10.25 21.63
CA LYS A 131 11.34 11.49 20.89
C LYS A 131 10.21 12.52 21.04
N GLY A 132 9.07 12.13 21.59
CA GLY A 132 7.97 13.03 21.93
C GLY A 132 6.97 13.24 20.79
N ILE A 133 6.76 12.24 19.93
CA ILE A 133 5.63 12.27 18.98
C ILE A 133 4.32 12.44 19.74
N GLN A 134 3.38 13.20 19.18
CA GLN A 134 2.05 13.35 19.74
C GLN A 134 1.22 12.06 19.59
N GLY A 135 0.28 11.88 20.52
CA GLY A 135 -0.59 10.71 20.56
C GLY A 135 -1.25 10.57 21.92
N GLN A 136 -1.87 9.42 22.14
CA GLN A 136 -2.59 9.11 23.38
C GLN A 136 -2.21 7.72 23.87
N TRP A 137 -2.05 7.59 25.18
CA TRP A 137 -1.93 6.31 25.84
C TRP A 137 -3.31 5.78 26.20
N VAL A 138 -3.60 4.55 25.80
CA VAL A 138 -4.85 3.85 26.12
C VAL A 138 -4.58 2.65 27.02
N GLU A 139 -5.64 2.00 27.51
CA GLU A 139 -5.54 0.77 28.31
C GLU A 139 -4.55 0.92 29.48
N ASN A 140 -4.75 1.98 30.27
CA ASN A 140 -3.90 2.32 31.42
C ASN A 140 -2.41 2.44 31.10
N GLY A 141 -2.07 3.02 29.95
CA GLY A 141 -0.67 3.25 29.56
C GLY A 141 -0.01 2.08 28.84
N LYS A 142 -0.80 1.08 28.39
CA LYS A 142 -0.25 -0.12 27.74
C LYS A 142 0.12 0.11 26.28
N THR A 143 -0.74 0.80 25.54
CA THR A 143 -0.58 1.02 24.09
C THR A 143 -0.62 2.50 23.77
N PHE A 144 0.35 2.95 22.99
CA PHE A 144 0.42 4.31 22.47
C PHE A 144 -0.21 4.36 21.08
N VAL A 145 -1.28 5.14 20.94
CA VAL A 145 -1.94 5.42 19.66
C VAL A 145 -1.38 6.75 19.12
N PRO A 146 -0.65 6.74 18.00
CA PRO A 146 -0.02 7.95 17.47
C PRO A 146 -1.07 8.95 16.97
N ASP A 147 -0.72 10.24 17.04
CA ASP A 147 -1.39 11.25 16.23
C ASP A 147 -0.85 11.18 14.79
N LEU A 148 -1.70 10.80 13.84
CA LEU A 148 -1.33 10.65 12.43
C LEU A 148 -1.07 11.99 11.72
N SER A 149 -1.33 13.11 12.40
CA SER A 149 -1.01 14.46 11.93
C SER A 149 0.29 15.01 12.53
N ASP A 150 0.91 14.31 13.48
CA ASP A 150 2.17 14.72 14.08
C ASP A 150 3.29 14.76 13.01
N PRO A 151 3.97 15.91 12.82
CA PRO A 151 4.96 16.07 11.77
C PRO A 151 6.19 15.19 11.96
N THR A 152 6.54 14.85 13.21
CA THR A 152 7.66 13.96 13.52
C THR A 152 7.29 12.53 13.16
N PHE A 153 6.11 12.05 13.56
CA PHE A 153 5.59 10.74 13.19
C PHE A 153 5.54 10.57 11.67
N ILE A 154 4.97 11.54 10.94
CA ILE A 154 4.92 11.55 9.48
C ILE A 154 6.33 11.44 8.86
N ALA A 155 7.28 12.24 9.36
CA ALA A 155 8.64 12.25 8.83
C ALA A 155 9.33 10.89 9.00
N TYR A 156 9.20 10.24 10.16
CA TYR A 156 9.79 8.92 10.38
C TYR A 156 9.03 7.81 9.64
N ALA A 157 7.71 7.92 9.50
CA ALA A 157 6.92 6.98 8.71
C ALA A 157 7.37 7.01 7.23
N GLN A 158 7.67 8.21 6.69
CA GLN A 158 8.21 8.35 5.33
C GLN A 158 9.62 7.79 5.23
N LYS A 159 10.47 7.95 6.25
CA LYS A 159 11.82 7.37 6.26
C LYS A 159 11.78 5.85 6.24
N LEU A 160 10.93 5.23 7.05
CA LEU A 160 10.72 3.78 7.04
C LEU A 160 10.26 3.31 5.65
N LEU A 161 9.19 3.91 5.12
CA LEU A 161 8.68 3.53 3.80
C LEU A 161 9.74 3.72 2.70
N ASN A 162 10.52 4.80 2.73
CA ASN A 162 11.61 5.02 1.79
C ASN A 162 12.69 3.94 1.91
N ALA A 163 13.05 3.50 3.11
CA ALA A 163 14.04 2.45 3.32
C ALA A 163 13.54 1.10 2.78
N LEU A 164 12.26 0.77 3.01
CA LEU A 164 11.63 -0.42 2.46
C LEU A 164 11.51 -0.33 0.93
N GLY A 165 11.10 0.81 0.39
CA GLY A 165 11.00 1.08 -1.04
C GLY A 165 12.35 0.97 -1.75
N ALA A 166 13.40 1.53 -1.16
CA ALA A 166 14.76 1.42 -1.69
C ALA A 166 15.25 -0.03 -1.79
N ARG A 167 14.74 -0.92 -0.94
CA ARG A 167 15.10 -2.35 -0.94
C ARG A 167 14.21 -3.19 -1.85
N TYR A 168 12.90 -2.93 -1.87
CA TYR A 168 11.91 -3.86 -2.42
C TYR A 168 11.10 -3.32 -3.60
N ASP A 169 11.13 -2.03 -3.91
CA ASP A 169 10.35 -1.50 -5.04
C ASP A 169 10.80 -2.12 -6.38
N GLY A 170 9.82 -2.61 -7.14
CA GLY A 170 10.04 -3.31 -8.40
C GLY A 170 10.60 -4.73 -8.27
N ASN A 171 10.70 -5.29 -7.06
CA ASN A 171 10.99 -6.71 -6.87
C ASN A 171 9.84 -7.56 -7.46
N PRO A 172 10.09 -8.46 -8.43
CA PRO A 172 9.04 -9.30 -9.01
C PRO A 172 8.38 -10.25 -8.01
N GLU A 173 9.04 -10.56 -6.89
CA GLU A 173 8.46 -11.39 -5.83
C GLU A 173 7.50 -10.63 -4.92
N LEU A 174 7.50 -9.30 -4.98
CA LEU A 174 6.58 -8.44 -4.24
C LEU A 174 5.35 -8.17 -5.10
N ALA A 175 4.27 -8.91 -4.86
CA ALA A 175 3.01 -8.77 -5.60
C ALA A 175 2.43 -7.36 -5.46
N PHE A 176 2.40 -6.84 -4.24
CA PHE A 176 1.91 -5.51 -3.93
C PHE A 176 2.37 -5.03 -2.55
N VAL A 177 2.31 -3.71 -2.35
CA VAL A 177 2.29 -3.11 -1.01
C VAL A 177 0.87 -2.69 -0.68
N ASP A 178 0.38 -3.16 0.44
CA ASP A 178 -0.90 -2.74 0.99
C ASP A 178 -0.71 -1.45 1.80
N ILE A 179 -1.41 -0.40 1.39
CA ILE A 179 -1.30 0.95 1.95
C ILE A 179 -1.82 0.92 3.39
N GLY A 180 -0.88 0.89 4.34
CA GLY A 180 -1.12 0.72 5.77
C GLY A 180 -0.65 1.88 6.63
N MET A 181 -0.15 1.55 7.83
CA MET A 181 0.25 2.45 8.93
C MET A 181 -0.88 3.29 9.56
N VAL A 182 -2.06 3.31 8.95
CA VAL A 182 -3.22 4.10 9.36
C VAL A 182 -4.26 3.22 10.04
N GLY A 183 -4.55 3.53 11.30
CA GLY A 183 -5.53 2.79 12.12
C GLY A 183 -5.04 1.44 12.64
N SER A 184 -5.91 0.76 13.39
CA SER A 184 -5.66 -0.59 13.91
C SER A 184 -5.30 -1.54 12.75
N TRP A 185 -4.23 -2.32 12.90
CA TRP A 185 -3.72 -3.25 11.88
C TRP A 185 -3.42 -2.62 10.50
N GLY A 186 -3.31 -1.29 10.43
CA GLY A 186 -3.25 -0.55 9.17
C GLY A 186 -4.54 -0.65 8.34
N GLU A 187 -5.67 -0.93 8.97
CA GLU A 187 -6.98 -1.19 8.34
C GLU A 187 -7.88 0.04 8.23
N TRP A 188 -7.33 1.24 8.45
CA TRP A 188 -8.07 2.49 8.24
C TRP A 188 -9.33 2.63 9.12
N HIS A 189 -9.34 2.00 10.30
CA HIS A 189 -10.34 2.22 11.36
C HIS A 189 -9.71 2.09 12.74
N ASN A 190 -10.40 2.58 13.77
CA ASN A 190 -10.07 2.41 15.19
C ASN A 190 -11.26 1.86 15.99
N SER A 191 -12.19 1.14 15.34
CA SER A 191 -13.43 0.65 15.98
C SER A 191 -13.21 -0.26 17.19
N ASN A 192 -12.04 -0.88 17.32
CA ASN A 192 -11.63 -1.68 18.46
C ASN A 192 -11.08 -0.85 19.63
N PHE A 193 -10.90 0.46 19.47
CA PHE A 193 -10.43 1.37 20.51
C PHE A 193 -11.59 2.21 21.06
N PRO A 194 -12.14 1.90 22.25
CA PRO A 194 -13.30 2.59 22.79
C PRO A 194 -13.01 4.05 23.15
N ASP A 195 -11.78 4.34 23.59
CA ASP A 195 -11.35 5.67 24.04
C ASP A 195 -10.75 6.53 22.93
N VAL A 196 -10.84 6.08 21.68
CA VAL A 196 -10.28 6.76 20.52
C VAL A 196 -11.40 7.11 19.56
N ALA A 197 -11.48 8.40 19.20
CA ALA A 197 -12.43 8.85 18.20
C ALA A 197 -12.30 8.03 16.89
N PRO A 198 -13.43 7.72 16.21
CA PRO A 198 -13.40 7.06 14.92
C PRO A 198 -12.43 7.76 13.96
N LEU A 199 -11.65 6.97 13.21
CA LEU A 199 -10.54 7.49 12.41
C LEU A 199 -10.98 8.62 11.45
N MET A 200 -12.11 8.42 10.77
CA MET A 200 -12.65 9.35 9.78
C MET A 200 -13.30 10.60 10.39
N GLU A 201 -13.60 10.58 11.69
CA GLU A 201 -14.06 11.76 12.43
C GLU A 201 -12.88 12.56 12.99
N LYS A 202 -11.77 11.87 13.31
CA LYS A 202 -10.58 12.47 13.89
C LYS A 202 -9.70 13.21 12.88
N TYR A 203 -9.63 12.73 11.63
CA TYR A 203 -8.72 13.26 10.62
C TYR A 203 -9.44 13.67 9.34
N THR A 204 -8.95 14.71 8.68
CA THR A 204 -9.43 15.08 7.35
C THR A 204 -8.92 14.09 6.29
N PRO A 205 -9.62 13.95 5.15
CA PRO A 205 -9.13 13.15 4.03
C PRO A 205 -7.72 13.56 3.58
N GLN A 206 -7.39 14.86 3.58
CA GLN A 206 -6.07 15.34 3.19
C GLN A 206 -4.97 14.88 4.16
N GLN A 207 -5.26 14.81 5.47
CA GLN A 207 -4.30 14.30 6.44
C GLN A 207 -4.02 12.82 6.22
N LEU A 208 -5.04 12.03 5.89
CA LEU A 208 -4.92 10.59 5.67
C LEU A 208 -4.35 10.25 4.27
N ASN A 209 -4.71 11.01 3.23
CA ASN A 209 -4.19 10.86 1.87
C ASN A 209 -2.68 10.99 1.80
N ARG A 210 -2.06 11.70 2.75
CA ARG A 210 -0.60 11.76 2.87
C ARG A 210 0.00 10.36 2.95
N TYR A 211 -0.59 9.45 3.73
CA TYR A 211 -0.07 8.09 3.86
C TYR A 211 -0.17 7.31 2.54
N VAL A 212 -1.25 7.52 1.77
CA VAL A 212 -1.34 7.01 0.39
C VAL A 212 -0.17 7.54 -0.44
N ASP A 213 0.05 8.85 -0.43
CA ASP A 213 1.10 9.50 -1.21
C ASP A 213 2.51 9.01 -0.83
N MET A 214 2.76 8.77 0.46
CA MET A 214 4.01 8.22 0.97
C MET A 214 4.28 6.80 0.44
N HIS A 215 3.25 5.96 0.32
CA HIS A 215 3.41 4.63 -0.27
C HIS A 215 3.69 4.72 -1.78
N PHE A 216 2.98 5.60 -2.50
CA PHE A 216 3.23 5.81 -3.93
C PHE A 216 4.62 6.39 -4.23
N SER A 217 5.11 7.30 -3.40
CA SER A 217 6.45 7.89 -3.57
C SER A 217 7.56 6.90 -3.25
N SER A 218 7.36 6.05 -2.23
CA SER A 218 8.35 5.06 -1.80
C SER A 218 8.39 3.82 -2.71
N PHE A 219 7.25 3.43 -3.27
CA PHE A 219 7.09 2.27 -4.14
C PHE A 219 6.51 2.68 -5.50
N PRO A 220 7.26 3.38 -6.36
CA PRO A 220 6.75 3.85 -7.64
C PRO A 220 6.47 2.73 -8.65
N LYS A 221 7.17 1.58 -8.57
CA LYS A 221 7.05 0.48 -9.53
C LYS A 221 6.15 -0.65 -9.03
N THR A 222 6.18 -0.93 -7.73
CA THR A 222 5.37 -2.01 -7.15
C THR A 222 3.89 -1.63 -7.16
N PRO A 223 2.98 -2.58 -7.46
CA PRO A 223 1.54 -2.36 -7.31
C PRO A 223 1.15 -2.00 -5.88
N LYS A 224 0.11 -1.18 -5.72
CA LYS A 224 -0.47 -0.86 -4.41
C LYS A 224 -1.89 -1.37 -4.33
N ILE A 225 -2.29 -1.83 -3.16
CA ILE A 225 -3.70 -2.07 -2.83
C ILE A 225 -4.07 -1.35 -1.54
N MET A 226 -5.36 -1.18 -1.29
CA MET A 226 -5.83 -0.55 -0.07
C MET A 226 -7.14 -1.19 0.40
N LEU A 227 -7.33 -1.26 1.71
CA LEU A 227 -8.55 -1.83 2.29
C LEU A 227 -9.77 -0.94 2.02
N ILE A 228 -10.91 -1.58 1.75
CA ILE A 228 -12.18 -0.92 1.41
C ILE A 228 -12.77 -0.03 2.51
N SER A 229 -12.32 -0.17 3.76
CA SER A 229 -12.67 0.71 4.89
C SER A 229 -12.08 2.11 4.77
N GLY A 230 -11.14 2.35 3.84
CA GLY A 230 -10.39 3.59 3.72
C GLY A 230 -11.16 4.84 3.25
N GLY A 231 -12.46 4.73 2.97
CA GLY A 231 -13.33 5.87 2.65
C GLY A 231 -12.80 6.75 1.50
N ASP A 232 -12.79 8.07 1.69
CA ASP A 232 -12.29 9.02 0.69
C ASP A 232 -10.81 8.78 0.32
N SER A 233 -10.01 8.26 1.23
CA SER A 233 -8.60 7.92 0.94
C SER A 233 -8.46 6.70 0.05
N LEU A 234 -9.42 5.78 0.06
CA LEU A 234 -9.47 4.69 -0.93
C LEU A 234 -9.75 5.24 -2.32
N ALA A 235 -10.68 6.19 -2.44
CA ALA A 235 -10.97 6.86 -3.71
C ALA A 235 -9.72 7.61 -4.22
N TRP A 236 -8.99 8.29 -3.33
CA TRP A 236 -7.71 8.93 -3.66
C TRP A 236 -6.66 7.92 -4.13
N ALA A 237 -6.47 6.81 -3.41
CA ALA A 237 -5.53 5.76 -3.81
C ALA A 237 -5.88 5.15 -5.17
N SER A 238 -7.18 4.91 -5.41
CA SER A 238 -7.69 4.36 -6.67
C SER A 238 -7.44 5.29 -7.85
N GLN A 239 -7.63 6.61 -7.69
CA GLN A 239 -7.31 7.61 -8.71
C GLN A 239 -5.82 7.62 -9.09
N LYS A 240 -4.95 7.22 -8.17
CA LYS A 240 -3.50 7.08 -8.38
C LYS A 240 -3.09 5.72 -8.94
N GLY A 241 -4.05 4.80 -9.12
CA GLY A 241 -3.83 3.47 -9.69
C GLY A 241 -3.66 2.34 -8.66
N ALA A 242 -4.06 2.54 -7.39
CA ALA A 242 -4.12 1.45 -6.44
C ALA A 242 -5.33 0.54 -6.72
N GLY A 243 -5.16 -0.77 -6.52
CA GLY A 243 -6.27 -1.70 -6.37
C GLY A 243 -6.93 -1.59 -4.99
N TRP A 244 -7.94 -2.41 -4.77
CA TRP A 244 -8.63 -2.51 -3.48
C TRP A 244 -8.61 -3.96 -2.97
N ARG A 245 -8.75 -4.13 -1.66
CA ARG A 245 -8.96 -5.43 -1.02
C ARG A 245 -10.02 -5.37 0.07
N ALA A 246 -10.58 -6.53 0.38
CA ALA A 246 -11.41 -6.78 1.57
C ALA A 246 -10.65 -7.73 2.51
N ASP A 247 -11.02 -7.79 3.79
CA ASP A 247 -10.47 -8.80 4.72
C ASP A 247 -11.14 -10.15 4.49
N CYS A 248 -12.42 -10.14 4.17
CA CYS A 248 -13.14 -11.37 3.86
C CYS A 248 -14.24 -11.17 2.81
N TRP A 249 -14.74 -12.29 2.27
CA TRP A 249 -15.95 -12.31 1.46
C TRP A 249 -17.22 -11.96 2.25
N GLY A 250 -17.15 -11.54 3.51
CA GLY A 250 -18.28 -10.98 4.25
C GLY A 250 -18.38 -9.45 4.11
N ASP A 251 -17.32 -8.78 3.67
CA ASP A 251 -17.25 -7.32 3.69
C ASP A 251 -18.03 -6.64 2.54
N TRP A 252 -18.75 -7.41 1.71
CA TRP A 252 -19.48 -6.90 0.54
C TRP A 252 -20.51 -5.82 0.87
N HIS A 253 -21.03 -5.78 2.10
CA HIS A 253 -21.96 -4.74 2.54
C HIS A 253 -21.36 -3.32 2.47
N LYS A 254 -20.02 -3.20 2.38
CA LYS A 254 -19.31 -1.92 2.24
C LYS A 254 -19.07 -1.51 0.78
N LEU A 255 -19.18 -2.43 -0.19
CA LEU A 255 -18.93 -2.16 -1.61
C LEU A 255 -20.15 -1.54 -2.32
N PHE A 256 -21.36 -1.75 -1.79
CA PHE A 256 -22.61 -1.26 -2.37
C PHE A 256 -23.57 -0.71 -1.31
N PRO A 257 -23.41 0.56 -0.88
CA PRO A 257 -24.41 1.19 -0.02
C PRO A 257 -25.74 1.29 -0.79
N GLY A 258 -26.71 0.44 -0.44
CA GLY A 258 -28.05 0.42 -1.03
C GLY A 258 -28.51 -0.92 -1.61
N VAL A 259 -27.68 -1.97 -1.57
CA VAL A 259 -28.13 -3.34 -1.92
C VAL A 259 -28.35 -4.11 -0.64
N GLU A 260 -29.60 -4.16 -0.16
CA GLU A 260 -30.00 -5.12 0.86
C GLU A 260 -29.64 -6.54 0.36
N PRO A 261 -28.97 -7.36 1.16
CA PRO A 261 -28.81 -8.76 0.84
C PRO A 261 -30.17 -9.42 1.02
N TYR A 262 -30.94 -9.54 -0.06
CA TYR A 262 -31.95 -10.59 -0.12
C TYR A 262 -31.22 -11.94 -0.16
N ALA A 263 -30.88 -12.44 1.03
CA ALA A 263 -30.59 -13.84 1.25
C ALA A 263 -31.91 -14.52 1.64
N ARG A 264 -32.40 -15.41 0.77
CA ARG A 264 -33.21 -16.54 1.21
C ARG A 264 -32.31 -17.55 1.88
#